data_AF-A0A1B9S1X5-F1
#
_entry.id   AF-A0A1B9S1X5-F1
#
_cell.length_a   1.000
_cell.length_b   1.000
_cell.length_c   1.000
_cell.angle_alpha   90.00
_cell.angle_beta   90.00
_cell.angle_gamma   90.00
#
_symmetry.space_group_name_H-M   'P 1'
#
loop_
_entity.id
_entity.type
_entity.pdbx_description
1 polymer ?
#
loop_
_entity_poly.entity_id
_entity_poly.type
_entity_poly.pdbx_seq_one_letter_code
_entity_poly.pdbx_strand_id
1 'polypeptide(L)'
;MTRRWRILAVLLSPALISAGPADDGRWYAGAYSFSDELGGFRILSVSGMGTRDDPFEISEEMDQATPPVTLVIRAAKPSPLQSAEQSSFHLRVTVVNQSGLAWIGFGFELQEIRGKPSDFDDGLSFGQTNPNPDFISSDRFARFVNRFESYDRLSFEDGYVDPLGRTNFGFFVTDVTPVPEFYLVQDPRIPSS
;
A
#
# COMPACT_ATOMS: atom_id res chain seq x y z
N MET A 1 -31.82 -32.25 46.20
CA MET A 1 -31.96 -30.93 45.51
C MET A 1 -30.58 -30.46 45.08
N THR A 2 -30.22 -30.59 43.80
CA THR A 2 -28.89 -30.22 43.27
C THR A 2 -29.04 -29.08 42.27
N ARG A 3 -28.64 -27.88 42.69
CA ARG A 3 -28.72 -26.63 41.94
C ARG A 3 -27.54 -26.55 40.98
N ARG A 4 -27.77 -26.80 39.68
CA ARG A 4 -26.75 -26.63 38.63
C ARG A 4 -26.66 -25.15 38.26
N TRP A 5 -25.56 -24.49 38.61
CA TRP A 5 -25.22 -23.16 38.10
C TRP A 5 -24.76 -23.28 36.64
N ARG A 6 -25.50 -22.64 35.74
CA ARG A 6 -25.07 -22.42 34.36
C ARG A 6 -24.20 -21.17 34.35
N ILE A 7 -22.90 -21.34 34.17
CA ILE A 7 -21.97 -20.23 33.93
C ILE A 7 -22.18 -19.80 32.47
N LEU A 8 -22.63 -18.57 32.27
CA LEU A 8 -22.68 -17.92 30.96
C LEU A 8 -21.25 -17.48 30.62
N ALA A 9 -20.62 -18.12 29.63
CA ALA A 9 -19.35 -17.66 29.09
C ALA A 9 -19.62 -16.46 28.15
N VAL A 10 -19.25 -15.26 28.58
CA VAL A 10 -19.22 -14.08 27.72
C VAL A 10 -17.95 -14.19 26.86
N LEU A 11 -18.13 -14.43 25.56
CA LEU A 11 -17.07 -14.29 24.58
C LEU A 11 -16.74 -12.79 24.44
N LEU A 12 -15.68 -12.34 25.10
CA LEU A 12 -15.04 -11.06 24.76
C LEU A 12 -14.34 -11.23 23.42
N SER A 13 -14.95 -10.75 22.34
CA SER A 13 -14.25 -10.52 21.08
C SER A 13 -13.23 -9.41 21.30
N PRO A 14 -11.92 -9.63 21.07
CA PRO A 14 -10.96 -8.54 21.08
C PRO A 14 -11.26 -7.67 19.85
N ALA A 15 -11.78 -6.46 20.09
CA ALA A 15 -11.76 -5.43 19.06
C ALA A 15 -10.29 -5.13 18.78
N LEU A 16 -9.81 -5.47 17.57
CA LEU A 16 -8.52 -5.03 17.06
C LEU A 16 -8.59 -3.51 16.93
N ILE A 17 -8.20 -2.80 17.99
CA ILE A 17 -7.90 -1.38 17.90
C ILE A 17 -6.63 -1.31 17.06
N SER A 18 -6.75 -0.94 15.79
CA SER A 18 -5.58 -0.56 14.99
C SER A 18 -4.87 0.54 15.77
N ALA A 19 -3.61 0.33 16.13
CA ALA A 19 -2.80 1.39 16.70
C ALA A 19 -2.78 2.53 15.68
N GLY A 20 -3.09 3.76 16.13
CA GLY A 20 -2.97 4.95 15.29
C GLY A 20 -1.50 5.23 14.93
N PRO A 21 -1.22 6.33 14.22
CA PRO A 21 0.16 6.71 13.95
C PRO A 21 0.90 6.97 15.27
N ALA A 22 2.22 6.79 15.24
CA ALA A 22 3.09 7.16 16.35
C ALA A 22 3.12 8.70 16.54
N ASP A 23 3.77 9.17 17.60
CA ASP A 23 3.85 10.59 17.95
C ASP A 23 4.51 11.45 16.85
N ASP A 24 5.27 10.84 15.93
CA ASP A 24 5.88 11.49 14.77
C ASP A 24 4.98 11.53 13.52
N GLY A 25 3.72 11.07 13.64
CA GLY A 25 2.74 11.01 12.56
C GLY A 25 2.91 9.83 11.61
N ARG A 26 3.85 8.90 11.88
CA ARG A 26 4.13 7.77 11.00
C ARG A 26 3.45 6.49 11.48
N TRP A 27 3.07 5.67 10.51
CA TRP A 27 2.56 4.32 10.75
C TRP A 27 3.70 3.32 10.60
N TYR A 28 4.04 2.62 11.67
CA TYR A 28 5.16 1.67 11.69
C TYR A 28 4.66 0.25 11.47
N ALA A 29 5.27 -0.48 10.53
CA ALA A 29 5.03 -1.89 10.32
C ALA A 29 6.31 -2.60 9.83
N GLY A 30 6.68 -3.69 10.50
CA GLY A 30 7.90 -4.44 10.19
C GLY A 30 9.15 -3.55 10.16
N ALA A 31 9.87 -3.60 9.03
CA ALA A 31 11.09 -2.83 8.80
C ALA A 31 10.84 -1.44 8.20
N TYR A 32 9.57 -1.03 8.03
CA TYR A 32 9.20 0.19 7.32
C TYR A 32 8.27 1.08 8.15
N SER A 33 8.15 2.33 7.70
CA SER A 33 7.14 3.28 8.15
C SER A 33 6.51 3.97 6.95
N PHE A 34 5.25 4.35 7.12
CA PHE A 34 4.38 4.88 6.07
C PHE A 34 3.75 6.19 6.55
N SER A 35 3.63 7.17 5.64
CA SER A 35 3.03 8.46 5.98
C SER A 35 2.31 9.09 4.79
N ASP A 36 1.17 9.71 5.10
CA ASP A 36 0.35 10.58 4.27
C ASP A 36 0.72 12.07 4.43
N GLU A 37 1.93 12.38 4.92
CA GLU A 37 2.40 13.75 5.20
C GLU A 37 2.35 14.72 4.00
N LEU A 38 2.28 14.20 2.77
CA LEU A 38 2.14 15.01 1.55
C LEU A 38 0.69 15.37 1.20
N GLY A 39 -0.28 14.79 1.90
CA GLY A 39 -1.71 15.08 1.78
C GLY A 39 -2.41 14.44 0.57
N GLY A 40 -3.71 14.71 0.47
CA GLY A 40 -4.60 14.24 -0.61
C GLY A 40 -5.27 12.89 -0.37
N PHE A 41 -4.85 12.20 0.69
CA PHE A 41 -5.43 10.98 1.21
C PHE A 41 -5.13 10.89 2.70
N ARG A 42 -5.79 9.96 3.39
CA ARG A 42 -5.53 9.66 4.80
C ARG A 42 -5.32 8.18 5.01
N ILE A 43 -4.24 7.82 5.70
CA ILE A 43 -4.02 6.46 6.18
C ILE A 43 -4.92 6.21 7.38
N LEU A 44 -5.65 5.10 7.35
CA LEU A 44 -6.58 4.67 8.39
C LEU A 44 -5.98 3.56 9.27
N SER A 45 -5.14 2.70 8.68
CA SER A 45 -4.44 1.64 9.39
C SER A 45 -3.25 1.13 8.58
N VAL A 46 -2.21 0.68 9.28
CA VAL A 46 -1.11 -0.11 8.69
C VAL A 46 -0.81 -1.31 9.57
N SER A 47 -0.58 -2.47 8.96
CA SER A 47 -0.21 -3.70 9.68
C SER A 47 0.66 -4.62 8.81
N GLY A 48 1.06 -5.76 9.38
CA GLY A 48 1.82 -6.81 8.69
C GLY A 48 3.34 -6.66 8.78
N MET A 49 4.05 -7.67 8.28
CA MET A 49 5.52 -7.73 8.27
C MET A 49 6.15 -7.58 6.88
N GLY A 50 5.35 -7.52 5.82
CA GLY A 50 5.83 -7.38 4.44
C GLY A 50 6.24 -8.70 3.78
N THR A 51 5.95 -9.84 4.41
CA THR A 51 6.23 -11.16 3.83
C THR A 51 5.10 -11.59 2.90
N ARG A 52 5.28 -12.68 2.13
CA ARG A 52 4.22 -13.19 1.25
C ARG A 52 2.95 -13.60 2.00
N ASP A 53 3.11 -14.24 3.15
CA ASP A 53 2.00 -14.74 3.97
C ASP A 53 1.44 -13.68 4.93
N ASP A 54 2.21 -12.62 5.17
CA ASP A 54 1.84 -11.47 6.02
C ASP A 54 2.33 -10.17 5.35
N PRO A 55 1.67 -9.74 4.24
CA PRO A 55 2.05 -8.55 3.51
C PRO A 55 1.84 -7.30 4.37
N PHE A 56 2.49 -6.20 4.04
CA PHE A 56 2.07 -4.92 4.60
C PHE A 56 0.66 -4.62 4.11
N GLU A 57 -0.28 -4.39 5.02
CA GLU A 57 -1.65 -4.00 4.69
C GLU A 57 -1.87 -2.56 5.08
N ILE A 58 -2.06 -1.70 4.08
CA ILE A 58 -2.39 -0.27 4.24
C ILE A 58 -3.85 -0.09 3.89
N SER A 59 -4.63 0.47 4.81
CA SER A 59 -5.97 0.97 4.51
C SER A 59 -5.94 2.48 4.49
N GLU A 60 -6.54 3.06 3.47
CA GLU A 60 -6.57 4.50 3.26
C GLU A 60 -7.91 4.97 2.67
N GLU A 61 -8.17 6.25 2.81
CA GLU A 61 -9.24 6.96 2.12
C GLU A 61 -8.65 8.09 1.29
N MET A 62 -9.11 8.22 0.05
CA MET A 62 -8.64 9.27 -0.85
C MET A 62 -9.77 10.26 -1.10
N ASP A 63 -9.61 11.48 -0.58
CA ASP A 63 -10.59 12.56 -0.62
C ASP A 63 -10.30 13.57 -1.74
N GLN A 64 -9.07 13.56 -2.28
CA GLN A 64 -8.67 14.47 -3.34
C GLN A 64 -9.34 14.14 -4.68
N ALA A 65 -10.13 15.08 -5.19
CA ALA A 65 -10.76 14.99 -6.51
C ALA A 65 -9.75 15.08 -7.68
N THR A 66 -8.53 15.55 -7.43
CA THR A 66 -7.49 15.79 -8.46
C THR A 66 -6.21 15.01 -8.17
N PRO A 67 -6.10 13.73 -8.55
CA PRO A 67 -4.87 12.94 -8.43
C PRO A 67 -3.69 13.52 -9.25
N PRO A 68 -2.44 13.06 -9.02
CA PRO A 68 -2.05 11.97 -8.12
C PRO A 68 -1.77 12.42 -6.67
N VAL A 69 -1.76 11.45 -5.74
CA VAL A 69 -1.31 11.61 -4.35
C VAL A 69 -0.06 10.75 -4.09
N THR A 70 0.64 10.98 -2.98
CA THR A 70 1.94 10.32 -2.75
C THR A 70 2.07 9.84 -1.32
N LEU A 71 2.21 8.51 -1.17
CA LEU A 71 2.57 7.86 0.08
C LEU A 71 4.09 7.90 0.25
N VAL A 72 4.55 8.32 1.44
CA VAL A 72 5.97 8.33 1.79
C VAL A 72 6.31 7.04 2.53
N ILE A 73 7.34 6.32 2.05
CA ILE A 73 7.79 5.05 2.61
C ILE A 73 9.22 5.22 3.10
N ARG A 74 9.50 4.76 4.33
CA ARG A 74 10.84 4.86 4.93
C ARG A 74 11.25 3.57 5.60
N ALA A 75 12.51 3.18 5.45
CA ALA A 75 13.11 2.13 6.26
C ALA A 75 13.16 2.59 7.74
N ALA A 76 12.49 1.86 8.64
CA ALA A 76 12.34 2.22 10.05
C ALA A 76 13.66 2.13 10.85
N LYS A 77 14.62 1.33 10.38
CA LYS A 77 15.98 1.25 10.94
C LYS A 77 17.00 0.96 9.82
N PRO A 78 17.81 1.94 9.40
CA PRO A 78 18.92 1.65 8.50
C PRO A 78 19.93 0.77 9.23
N SER A 79 19.97 -0.52 8.89
CA SER A 79 21.06 -1.41 9.30
C SER A 79 22.15 -1.31 8.24
N PRO A 80 23.44 -1.12 8.61
CA PRO A 80 24.55 -1.16 7.65
C PRO A 80 24.75 -2.54 6.99
N LEU A 81 23.96 -3.55 7.39
CA LEU A 81 23.91 -4.90 6.85
C LEU A 81 22.50 -5.27 6.39
N GLN A 82 21.78 -4.38 5.71
CA GLN A 82 20.55 -4.79 5.02
C GLN A 82 20.93 -5.78 3.92
N SER A 83 20.62 -7.06 4.14
CA SER A 83 20.71 -8.10 3.13
C SER A 83 19.64 -7.87 2.05
N ALA A 84 19.88 -8.35 0.83
CA ALA A 84 18.93 -8.28 -0.30
C ALA A 84 17.49 -8.82 0.01
N GLU A 85 17.35 -9.64 1.06
CA GLU A 85 16.08 -10.18 1.58
C GLU A 85 15.29 -9.19 2.46
N GLN A 86 15.92 -8.14 3.00
CA GLN A 86 15.28 -7.08 3.80
C GLN A 86 14.86 -5.87 2.96
N SER A 87 15.24 -5.87 1.68
CA SER A 87 15.07 -4.83 0.66
C SER A 87 13.98 -5.18 -0.34
N SER A 88 13.00 -5.98 0.05
CA SER A 88 11.82 -6.27 -0.77
C SER A 88 10.66 -6.72 0.12
N PHE A 89 9.44 -6.42 -0.29
CA PHE A 89 8.25 -6.74 0.50
C PHE A 89 6.99 -6.88 -0.36
N HIS A 90 6.03 -7.64 0.14
CA HIS A 90 4.66 -7.65 -0.38
C HIS A 90 3.84 -6.53 0.27
N LEU A 91 3.12 -5.78 -0.55
CA LEU A 91 2.24 -4.70 -0.14
C LEU A 91 0.82 -4.96 -0.63
N ARG A 92 -0.15 -4.66 0.23
CA ARG A 92 -1.56 -4.55 -0.09
C ARG A 92 -2.07 -3.17 0.28
N VAL A 93 -2.74 -2.52 -0.67
CA VAL A 93 -3.34 -1.20 -0.48
C VAL A 93 -4.85 -1.32 -0.65
N THR A 94 -5.59 -0.97 0.38
CA THR A 94 -7.05 -0.87 0.36
C THR A 94 -7.42 0.60 0.34
N VAL A 95 -8.03 1.05 -0.76
CA VAL A 95 -8.38 2.45 -0.97
C VAL A 95 -9.89 2.62 -0.97
N VAL A 96 -10.39 3.53 -0.14
CA VAL A 96 -11.77 4.01 -0.17
C VAL A 96 -11.84 5.28 -1.02
N ASN A 97 -12.71 5.29 -2.01
CA ASN A 97 -12.93 6.43 -2.89
C ASN A 97 -13.80 7.49 -2.20
N GLN A 98 -13.19 8.48 -1.54
CA GLN A 98 -13.90 9.64 -1.00
C GLN A 98 -13.81 10.88 -1.90
N SER A 99 -13.30 10.74 -3.12
CA SER A 99 -13.06 11.85 -4.05
C SER A 99 -14.34 12.47 -4.64
N GLY A 100 -15.47 11.79 -4.52
CA GLY A 100 -16.76 12.18 -5.13
C GLY A 100 -16.88 11.87 -6.62
N LEU A 101 -15.82 11.36 -7.26
CA LEU A 101 -15.82 10.95 -8.67
C LEU A 101 -15.58 9.44 -8.77
N ALA A 102 -16.25 8.78 -9.71
CA ALA A 102 -15.95 7.38 -10.01
C ALA A 102 -14.54 7.23 -10.61
N TRP A 103 -13.85 6.16 -10.25
CA TRP A 103 -12.59 5.78 -10.86
C TRP A 103 -12.82 4.71 -11.92
N ILE A 104 -12.12 4.80 -13.04
CA ILE A 104 -12.15 3.85 -14.18
C ILE A 104 -10.80 3.15 -14.39
N GLY A 105 -9.81 3.47 -13.56
CA GLY A 105 -8.49 2.88 -13.54
C GLY A 105 -7.72 3.35 -12.32
N PHE A 106 -6.58 2.74 -12.03
CA PHE A 106 -5.72 3.14 -10.93
C PHE A 106 -4.26 2.88 -11.25
N GLY A 107 -3.43 3.92 -11.18
CA GLY A 107 -1.98 3.82 -11.37
C GLY A 107 -1.23 3.83 -10.05
N PHE A 108 -0.15 3.07 -9.99
CA PHE A 108 0.91 3.20 -9.00
C PHE A 108 2.23 3.48 -9.72
N GLU A 109 3.06 4.35 -9.14
CA GLU A 109 4.41 4.61 -9.63
C GLU A 109 5.37 4.71 -8.44
N LEU A 110 6.51 4.03 -8.54
CA LEU A 110 7.59 4.12 -7.56
C LEU A 110 8.55 5.26 -7.94
N GLN A 111 9.04 5.96 -6.92
CA GLN A 111 10.01 7.05 -7.10
C GLN A 111 11.04 6.99 -5.97
N GLU A 112 12.32 6.79 -6.30
CA GLU A 112 13.43 7.03 -5.36
C GLU A 112 13.52 8.53 -5.03
N ILE A 113 13.46 9.37 -6.06
CA ILE A 113 13.49 10.83 -5.94
C ILE A 113 12.10 11.38 -6.23
N ARG A 114 11.51 12.11 -5.28
CA ARG A 114 10.16 12.68 -5.42
C ARG A 114 10.00 13.46 -6.73
N GLY A 115 8.97 13.11 -7.50
CA GLY A 115 8.64 13.71 -8.79
C GLY A 115 9.47 13.22 -9.97
N LYS A 116 10.44 12.32 -9.74
CA LYS A 116 11.18 11.61 -10.77
C LYS A 116 10.74 10.14 -10.72
N PRO A 117 10.10 9.62 -11.77
CA PRO A 117 9.82 8.19 -11.85
C PRO A 117 11.10 7.37 -11.68
N SER A 118 10.99 6.24 -10.98
CA SER A 118 12.09 5.29 -10.88
C SER A 118 12.45 4.68 -12.23
N ASP A 119 13.74 4.43 -12.39
CA ASP A 119 14.35 3.83 -13.56
C ASP A 119 15.11 2.55 -13.17
N PHE A 120 15.49 1.74 -14.16
CA PHE A 120 16.09 0.42 -13.94
C PHE A 120 17.33 0.44 -13.01
N ASP A 121 18.07 1.55 -12.98
CA ASP A 121 19.37 1.65 -12.31
C ASP A 121 19.27 2.15 -10.86
N ASP A 122 18.11 2.62 -10.40
CA ASP A 122 17.95 3.14 -9.03
C ASP A 122 17.69 2.04 -7.98
N GLY A 123 17.25 0.85 -8.42
CA GLY A 123 17.03 -0.31 -7.55
C GLY A 123 15.65 -0.37 -6.90
N LEU A 124 14.70 0.50 -7.29
CA LEU A 124 13.32 0.51 -6.82
C LEU A 124 12.37 0.04 -7.92
N SER A 125 11.61 -1.03 -7.71
CA SER A 125 10.74 -1.55 -8.78
C SER A 125 9.58 -2.40 -8.28
N PHE A 126 8.60 -2.61 -9.16
CA PHE A 126 7.53 -3.60 -8.95
C PHE A 126 7.97 -5.02 -9.31
N GLY A 127 8.94 -5.55 -8.55
CA GLY A 127 9.35 -6.95 -8.58
C GLY A 127 10.44 -7.31 -9.57
N GLN A 128 11.42 -6.43 -9.82
CA GLN A 128 12.58 -6.73 -10.67
C GLN A 128 13.38 -7.94 -10.17
N THR A 129 13.53 -8.12 -8.86
CA THR A 129 14.27 -9.28 -8.30
C THR A 129 13.45 -10.58 -8.31
N ASN A 130 12.12 -10.48 -8.44
CA ASN A 130 11.21 -11.63 -8.47
C ASN A 130 10.00 -11.32 -9.37
N PRO A 131 10.19 -11.32 -10.70
CA PRO A 131 9.13 -10.96 -11.64
C PRO A 131 8.08 -12.07 -11.65
N ASN A 132 6.98 -11.86 -10.93
CA ASN A 132 5.87 -12.80 -10.86
C ASN A 132 4.52 -12.06 -10.94
N PRO A 133 3.76 -12.23 -12.02
CA PRO A 133 2.45 -11.57 -12.18
C PRO A 133 1.42 -12.03 -11.13
N ASP A 134 1.60 -13.20 -10.51
CA ASP A 134 0.69 -13.69 -9.45
C ASP A 134 0.75 -12.84 -8.17
N PHE A 135 1.77 -11.98 -8.03
CA PHE A 135 1.85 -11.03 -6.93
C PHE A 135 1.04 -9.76 -7.17
N ILE A 136 0.66 -9.52 -8.42
CA ILE A 136 -0.11 -8.34 -8.82
C ILE A 136 -1.60 -8.71 -8.84
N SER A 137 -2.40 -7.98 -8.08
CA SER A 137 -3.84 -8.23 -8.02
C SER A 137 -4.66 -6.96 -7.81
N SER A 138 -5.91 -7.02 -8.27
CA SER A 138 -6.97 -6.08 -7.91
C SER A 138 -8.31 -6.82 -7.85
N ASP A 139 -9.23 -6.36 -7.01
CA ASP A 139 -10.59 -6.89 -6.93
C ASP A 139 -11.60 -6.12 -7.81
N ARG A 140 -11.24 -4.93 -8.29
CA ARG A 140 -12.12 -4.05 -9.07
C ARG A 140 -11.70 -3.85 -10.52
N PHE A 141 -10.44 -4.11 -10.85
CA PHE A 141 -9.87 -3.92 -12.17
C PHE A 141 -9.40 -5.25 -12.74
N ALA A 142 -9.95 -5.64 -13.89
CA ALA A 142 -9.74 -6.98 -14.45
C ALA A 142 -8.40 -7.14 -15.17
N ARG A 143 -7.71 -6.05 -15.49
CA ARG A 143 -6.43 -6.06 -16.19
C ARG A 143 -5.42 -5.16 -15.49
N PHE A 144 -4.14 -5.54 -15.57
CA PHE A 144 -3.04 -4.65 -15.24
C PHE A 144 -2.02 -4.55 -16.38
N VAL A 145 -1.26 -3.46 -16.39
CA VAL A 145 -0.10 -3.22 -17.26
C VAL A 145 1.08 -2.83 -16.37
N ASN A 146 2.17 -3.58 -16.48
CA ASN A 146 3.43 -3.28 -15.78
C ASN A 146 4.48 -2.79 -16.80
N ARG A 147 5.08 -1.61 -16.59
CA ARG A 147 5.98 -0.95 -17.55
C ARG A 147 7.43 -0.80 -17.04
N PHE A 148 8.05 -1.89 -16.62
CA PHE A 148 9.44 -1.94 -16.10
C PHE A 148 10.47 -1.03 -16.80
N GLU A 149 10.54 -1.00 -18.13
CA GLU A 149 11.72 -0.48 -18.85
C GLU A 149 11.78 1.04 -19.06
N SER A 150 10.87 1.82 -18.47
CA SER A 150 10.91 3.29 -18.62
C SER A 150 10.35 4.06 -17.44
N TYR A 151 9.48 3.42 -16.65
CA TYR A 151 8.82 3.97 -15.48
C TYR A 151 8.43 2.78 -14.60
N ASP A 152 8.88 2.68 -13.36
CA ASP A 152 8.36 1.67 -12.42
C ASP A 152 6.91 1.96 -12.06
N ARG A 153 6.03 1.63 -13.00
CA ARG A 153 4.63 1.99 -13.04
C ARG A 153 3.79 0.75 -13.28
N LEU A 154 2.77 0.62 -12.45
CA LEU A 154 1.73 -0.38 -12.52
C LEU A 154 0.40 0.31 -12.76
N SER A 155 -0.34 -0.09 -13.80
CA SER A 155 -1.65 0.49 -14.12
C SER A 155 -2.72 -0.60 -14.12
N PHE A 156 -3.79 -0.38 -13.37
CA PHE A 156 -4.96 -1.25 -13.27
C PHE A 156 -6.10 -0.65 -14.08
N GLU A 157 -6.70 -1.47 -14.94
CA GLU A 157 -7.64 -1.06 -15.98
C GLU A 157 -8.80 -2.07 -16.10
N ASP A 158 -9.78 -1.78 -16.96
CA ASP A 158 -10.95 -2.62 -17.22
C ASP A 158 -11.78 -2.87 -15.96
N GLY A 159 -12.18 -1.78 -15.29
CA GLY A 159 -12.92 -1.83 -14.03
C GLY A 159 -13.41 -0.46 -13.59
N TYR A 160 -14.06 -0.40 -12.44
CA TYR A 160 -14.46 0.86 -11.85
C TYR A 160 -14.65 0.80 -10.33
N VAL A 161 -14.58 1.98 -9.70
CA VAL A 161 -14.87 2.18 -8.27
C VAL A 161 -15.74 3.43 -8.14
N ASP A 162 -17.02 3.24 -7.82
CA ASP A 162 -17.93 4.35 -7.54
C ASP A 162 -17.50 5.16 -6.30
N PRO A 163 -17.96 6.41 -6.14
CA PRO A 163 -17.78 7.15 -4.89
C PRO A 163 -18.26 6.34 -3.69
N LEU A 164 -17.52 6.41 -2.59
CA LEU A 164 -17.63 5.61 -1.36
C LEU A 164 -17.35 4.11 -1.56
N GLY A 165 -17.05 3.69 -2.79
CA GLY A 165 -16.57 2.37 -3.11
C GLY A 165 -15.18 2.12 -2.56
N ARG A 166 -14.81 0.83 -2.53
CA ARG A 166 -13.51 0.36 -2.06
C ARG A 166 -12.91 -0.60 -3.08
N THR A 167 -11.60 -0.50 -3.24
CA THR A 167 -10.77 -1.37 -4.07
C THR A 167 -9.55 -1.81 -3.28
N ASN A 168 -9.09 -3.02 -3.58
CA ASN A 168 -7.90 -3.63 -3.02
C ASN A 168 -6.89 -3.82 -4.14
N PHE A 169 -5.62 -3.57 -3.84
CA PHE A 169 -4.48 -3.84 -4.73
C PHE A 169 -3.44 -4.66 -3.98
N GLY A 170 -2.78 -5.58 -4.67
CA GLY A 170 -1.62 -6.30 -4.16
C GLY A 170 -0.49 -6.24 -5.17
N PHE A 171 0.74 -6.08 -4.69
CA PHE A 171 1.96 -6.14 -5.50
C PHE A 171 3.21 -6.37 -4.64
N PHE A 172 4.31 -6.70 -5.29
CA PHE A 172 5.62 -6.90 -4.66
C PHE A 172 6.54 -5.75 -5.03
N VAL A 173 7.22 -5.19 -4.05
CA VAL A 173 8.17 -4.08 -4.20
C VAL A 173 9.58 -4.61 -3.93
N THR A 174 10.49 -4.30 -4.86
CA THR A 174 11.93 -4.42 -4.66
C THR A 174 12.45 -3.02 -4.33
N ASP A 175 13.23 -2.90 -3.26
CA ASP A 175 13.84 -1.67 -2.75
C ASP A 175 15.29 -1.92 -2.35
N VAL A 176 16.19 -1.98 -3.33
CA VAL A 176 17.65 -2.03 -3.09
C VAL A 176 18.30 -0.65 -3.22
N THR A 177 17.51 0.41 -3.03
CA THR A 177 17.96 1.79 -3.14
C THR A 177 18.99 2.13 -2.07
N PRO A 178 19.93 3.06 -2.32
CA PRO A 178 20.88 3.53 -1.31
C PRO A 178 20.27 4.54 -0.33
N VAL A 179 18.99 4.90 -0.50
CA VAL A 179 18.29 5.91 0.30
C VAL A 179 17.26 5.26 1.22
N PRO A 180 17.08 5.76 2.46
CA PRO A 180 16.13 5.18 3.40
C PRO A 180 14.68 5.64 3.18
N GLU A 181 14.43 6.50 2.20
CA GLU A 181 13.13 7.11 1.91
C GLU A 181 12.86 7.05 0.40
N PHE A 182 11.67 6.62 0.03
CA PHE A 182 11.17 6.63 -1.35
C PHE A 182 9.65 6.83 -1.33
N TYR A 183 9.04 6.89 -2.52
CA TYR A 183 7.65 7.29 -2.68
C TYR A 183 6.85 6.29 -3.51
N LEU A 184 5.58 6.15 -3.15
CA LEU A 184 4.57 5.46 -3.94
C LEU A 184 3.51 6.48 -4.36
N VAL A 185 3.54 6.86 -5.63
CA VAL A 185 2.53 7.72 -6.25
C VAL A 185 1.30 6.89 -6.57
N GLN A 186 0.12 7.42 -6.23
CA GLN A 186 -1.18 6.81 -6.48
C GLN A 186 -2.01 7.72 -7.38
N ASP A 187 -2.48 7.18 -8.50
CA ASP A 187 -3.06 7.93 -9.61
C ASP A 187 -4.39 7.29 -10.08
N PRO A 188 -5.51 7.48 -9.34
CA PRO A 188 -6.81 7.08 -9.84
C PRO A 188 -7.16 7.79 -11.15
N ARG A 189 -7.75 7.05 -12.09
CA ARG A 189 -8.22 7.59 -13.38
C ARG A 189 -9.70 7.87 -13.30
N ILE A 190 -10.12 9.07 -13.70
CA ILE A 190 -11.53 9.46 -13.82
C ILE A 190 -12.02 9.37 -15.29
N PRO A 191 -13.33 9.26 -15.55
CA PRO A 191 -13.88 9.14 -16.92
C PRO A 191 -13.50 10.25 -17.92
N SER A 192 -12.96 11.38 -17.46
CA SER A 192 -12.54 12.52 -18.28
C SER A 192 -11.03 12.77 -18.29
N SER A 193 -10.22 11.82 -17.81
CA SER A 193 -8.74 11.95 -17.78
C SER A 193 -8.11 11.77 -19.15
#